data_AF-A0A2I7K9R5-F1
#
_entry.id   AF-A0A2I7K9R5-F1
#
_cell.length_a   1.000
_cell.length_b   1.000
_cell.length_c   1.000
_cell.angle_alpha   90.00
_cell.angle_beta   90.00
_cell.angle_gamma   90.00
#
_symmetry.space_group_name_H-M   'P 1'
#
loop_
_entity.id
_entity.type
_entity.pdbx_description
1 polymer ?
#
loop_
_entity_poly.entity_id
_entity_poly.type
_entity_poly.pdbx_seq_one_letter_code
_entity_poly.pdbx_strand_id
1 'polypeptide(L)'
;MKPNQHTWLDVSGGPLSGEIRLLLGRIEKFCEARNWTLGYFGKHVAGDDTIIRRLRDTGRVQARLMLVVEQFLDENEVADRTGGDAQ
;
A
#
# COMPACT_ATOMS: atom_id res chain seq x y z
N MET A 1 -26.56 -8.34 -20.10
CA MET A 1 -25.57 -8.43 -19.03
C MET A 1 -24.51 -7.36 -19.30
N LYS A 2 -24.26 -6.43 -18.35
CA LYS A 2 -23.23 -5.40 -18.53
C LYS A 2 -21.85 -5.99 -18.16
N PRO A 3 -20.76 -5.65 -18.87
CA PRO A 3 -19.43 -6.06 -18.46
C PRO A 3 -19.02 -5.33 -17.17
N ASN A 4 -18.67 -6.07 -16.12
CA ASN A 4 -17.98 -5.54 -14.95
C ASN A 4 -16.62 -5.01 -15.41
N GLN A 5 -16.52 -3.70 -15.66
CA GLN A 5 -15.25 -3.02 -15.90
C GLN A 5 -14.43 -3.09 -14.61
N HIS A 6 -13.52 -4.06 -14.53
CA HIS A 6 -12.39 -3.97 -13.61
C HIS A 6 -11.44 -2.91 -14.19
N THR A 7 -11.53 -1.69 -13.68
CA THR A 7 -10.57 -0.62 -13.98
C THR A 7 -9.23 -1.01 -13.37
N TRP A 8 -8.33 -1.52 -14.20
CA TRP A 8 -6.93 -1.67 -13.86
C TRP A 8 -6.26 -0.32 -14.05
N LEU A 9 -5.58 0.18 -13.02
CA LEU A 9 -4.63 1.28 -13.21
C LEU A 9 -3.44 0.70 -13.98
N ASP A 10 -3.33 1.06 -15.26
CA ASP A 10 -2.18 0.69 -16.08
C ASP A 10 -1.07 1.72 -15.89
N VAL A 11 0.01 1.28 -15.28
CA VAL A 11 1.21 2.06 -14.96
C VAL A 11 2.47 1.38 -15.52
N SER A 12 2.32 0.44 -16.46
CA SER A 12 3.46 -0.32 -16.99
C SER A 12 4.11 0.33 -18.21
N GLY A 13 5.44 0.23 -18.25
CA GLY A 13 6.26 0.47 -19.44
C GLY A 13 7.57 1.20 -19.16
N GLY A 14 7.75 1.75 -17.96
CA GLY A 14 8.93 2.48 -17.52
C GLY A 14 9.30 2.17 -16.08
N PRO A 15 10.34 2.83 -15.52
CA PRO A 15 10.64 2.72 -14.09
C PRO A 15 9.37 3.02 -13.28
N LEU A 16 9.14 2.27 -12.18
CA LEU A 16 7.99 2.43 -11.27
C LEU A 16 7.59 3.91 -11.14
N SER A 17 6.31 4.26 -11.26
CA SER A 17 5.91 5.66 -11.08
C SER A 17 6.44 6.18 -9.74
N GLY A 18 6.78 7.47 -9.67
CA GLY A 18 7.28 8.08 -8.43
C GLY A 18 6.35 7.80 -7.26
N GLU A 19 5.04 7.80 -7.52
CA GLU A 19 3.98 7.50 -6.55
C GLU A 19 4.04 6.07 -6.02
N ILE A 20 4.25 5.06 -6.86
CA ILE A 20 4.38 3.67 -6.39
C ILE A 20 5.63 3.49 -5.53
N ARG A 21 6.75 4.14 -5.89
CA ARG A 21 7.96 4.11 -5.07
C ARG A 21 7.76 4.77 -3.71
N LEU A 22 7.08 5.92 -3.70
CA LEU A 22 6.72 6.60 -2.46
C LEU A 22 5.82 5.72 -1.58
N LEU A 23 4.79 5.09 -2.17
CA LEU A 23 3.90 4.20 -1.44
C LEU A 23 4.64 2.99 -0.86
N LEU A 24 5.47 2.31 -1.67
CA LEU A 24 6.29 1.20 -1.19
C LEU A 24 7.19 1.63 -0.02
N GLY A 25 7.81 2.81 -0.12
CA GLY A 25 8.62 3.36 0.98
C GLY A 25 7.82 3.66 2.24
N ARG A 26 6.57 4.14 2.12
CA ARG A 26 5.68 4.32 3.28
C ARG A 26 5.34 2.98 3.94
N ILE A 27 4.97 1.98 3.14
CA ILE A 27 4.65 0.63 3.63
C ILE A 27 5.86 0.01 4.35
N GLU A 28 7.06 0.13 3.77
CA GLU A 28 8.30 -0.39 4.36
C GLU A 28 8.59 0.26 5.72
N LYS A 29 8.53 1.59 5.81
CA LYS A 29 8.71 2.32 7.09
C LYS A 29 7.67 1.95 8.12
N PHE A 30 6.41 1.85 7.72
CA PHE A 30 5.31 1.45 8.60
C PHE A 30 5.55 0.04 9.17
N CYS A 31 5.96 -0.89 8.31
CA CYS A 31 6.26 -2.26 8.72
C CYS A 31 7.48 -2.32 9.65
N GLU A 32 8.53 -1.57 9.34
CA GLU A 32 9.75 -1.49 10.17
C GLU A 32 9.42 -0.98 11.58
N ALA A 33 8.65 0.10 11.69
CA ALA A 33 8.24 0.68 12.98
C ALA A 33 7.45 -0.29 13.86
N ARG A 34 6.74 -1.26 13.25
CA ARG A 34 5.88 -2.24 13.94
C ARG A 34 6.46 -3.65 13.97
N ASN A 35 7.67 -3.85 13.45
CA ASN A 35 8.29 -5.16 13.26
C ASN A 35 7.39 -6.15 12.48
N TRP A 36 6.70 -5.65 11.45
CA TRP A 36 5.84 -6.45 10.57
C TRP A 36 6.59 -6.86 9.31
N THR A 37 6.22 -8.02 8.76
CA THR A 37 6.65 -8.40 7.41
C THR A 37 5.74 -7.77 6.36
N LEU A 38 6.26 -7.50 5.16
CA LEU A 38 5.46 -6.98 4.05
C LEU A 38 4.30 -7.91 3.66
N GLY A 39 4.51 -9.22 3.76
CA GLY A 39 3.46 -10.21 3.50
C GLY A 39 2.36 -10.18 4.56
N TYR A 40 2.74 -10.00 5.83
CA TYR A 40 1.76 -9.81 6.92
C TYR A 40 0.94 -8.54 6.72
N PHE A 41 1.59 -7.42 6.38
CA PHE A 41 0.90 -6.17 6.05
C PHE A 41 -0.10 -6.36 4.91
N GLY A 42 0.33 -6.95 3.79
CA GLY A 42 -0.53 -7.20 2.63
C GLY A 42 -1.76 -8.06 2.99
N LYS A 43 -1.54 -9.12 3.78
CA LYS A 43 -2.63 -9.98 4.26
C LYS A 43 -3.58 -9.25 5.22
N HIS A 44 -3.03 -8.46 6.14
CA HIS A 44 -3.80 -7.77 7.17
C HIS A 44 -4.63 -6.61 6.60
N VAL A 45 -4.06 -5.83 5.69
CA VAL A 45 -4.68 -4.61 5.15
C VAL A 45 -5.51 -4.89 3.90
N ALA A 46 -4.97 -5.68 2.97
CA ALA A 46 -5.56 -5.91 1.66
C ALA A 46 -6.12 -7.34 1.47
N GLY A 47 -5.99 -8.21 2.47
CA GLY A 47 -6.39 -9.61 2.38
C GLY A 47 -5.48 -10.47 1.49
N ASP A 48 -4.32 -9.96 1.08
CA ASP A 48 -3.46 -10.58 0.07
C ASP A 48 -1.97 -10.36 0.40
N ASP A 49 -1.27 -11.42 0.77
CA ASP A 49 0.15 -11.40 1.16
C ASP A 49 1.11 -11.19 -0.03
N THR A 50 0.62 -11.31 -1.26
CA THR A 50 1.42 -11.14 -2.48
C THR A 50 1.31 -9.75 -3.08
N ILE A 51 0.43 -8.89 -2.55
CA ILE A 51 0.12 -7.59 -3.14
C ILE A 51 1.36 -6.68 -3.23
N ILE A 52 2.17 -6.62 -2.17
CA ILE A 52 3.37 -5.77 -2.12
C ILE A 52 4.41 -6.24 -3.13
N ARG A 53 4.57 -7.57 -3.29
CA ARG A 53 5.43 -8.16 -4.30
C ARG A 53 4.94 -7.81 -5.71
N ARG A 54 3.66 -7.97 -6.00
CA ARG A 54 3.09 -7.62 -7.33
C ARG A 54 3.23 -6.13 -7.64
N LEU A 55 3.01 -5.27 -6.64
CA LEU A 55 3.19 -3.83 -6.78
C LEU A 55 4.65 -3.49 -7.11
N ARG A 56 5.62 -4.15 -6.46
CA ARG A 56 7.05 -3.98 -6.73
C ARG A 56 7.46 -4.51 -8.11
N ASP A 57 7.01 -5.70 -8.48
CA ASP A 57 7.45 -6.41 -9.68
C ASP A 57 6.80 -5.86 -10.96
N THR A 58 5.53 -5.47 -10.87
CA THR A 58 4.73 -5.10 -12.05
C THR A 58 4.34 -3.63 -12.09
N GLY A 59 4.46 -2.92 -10.96
CA GLY A 59 3.88 -1.60 -10.78
C GLY A 59 2.35 -1.58 -10.78
N ARG A 60 1.68 -2.72 -11.00
CA ARG A 60 0.23 -2.79 -11.24
C ARG A 60 -0.49 -3.43 -10.06
N VAL A 61 -1.64 -2.87 -9.73
CA VAL A 61 -2.55 -3.36 -8.69
C VAL A 61 -3.97 -2.83 -8.95
N GLN A 62 -4.99 -3.49 -8.41
CA GLN A 62 -6.36 -2.98 -8.52
C GLN A 62 -6.49 -1.64 -7.78
N ALA A 63 -7.15 -0.66 -8.40
CA ALA A 63 -7.32 0.67 -7.83
C ALA A 63 -7.96 0.66 -6.43
N ARG A 64 -8.94 -0.23 -6.22
CA ARG A 64 -9.57 -0.42 -4.90
C ARG A 64 -8.57 -0.81 -3.82
N LEU A 65 -7.60 -1.67 -4.13
CA LEU A 65 -6.63 -2.13 -3.15
C LEU A 65 -5.61 -1.05 -2.81
N MET A 66 -5.25 -0.18 -3.77
CA MET A 66 -4.44 1.02 -3.48
C MET A 66 -5.13 1.93 -2.49
N LEU A 67 -6.41 2.23 -2.71
CA LEU A 67 -7.18 3.09 -1.81
C LEU A 67 -7.25 2.51 -0.39
N VAL A 68 -7.43 1.20 -0.26
CA VAL A 68 -7.44 0.52 1.05
C VAL A 68 -6.08 0.64 1.75
N VAL A 69 -4.98 0.45 1.02
CA VAL A 69 -3.63 0.55 1.57
C VAL A 69 -3.30 1.99 1.98
N GLU A 70 -3.60 2.98 1.13
CA GLU A 70 -3.36 4.40 1.41
C GLU A 70 -4.19 4.87 2.60
N GLN A 71 -5.49 4.55 2.62
CA GLN A 71 -6.36 4.91 3.75
C GLN A 71 -5.87 4.31 5.05
N PHE A 72 -5.48 3.03 5.05
CA PHE A 72 -4.95 2.37 6.24
C PHE A 72 -3.67 3.06 6.75
N LEU A 73 -2.74 3.40 5.86
CA LEU A 73 -1.53 4.12 6.24
C LEU A 73 -1.85 5.51 6.78
N ASP A 74 -2.74 6.26 6.15
CA ASP A 74 -3.12 7.61 6.61
C ASP A 74 -3.75 7.56 8.01
N GLU A 75 -4.62 6.58 8.28
CA GLU A 75 -5.27 6.41 9.59
C GLU A 75 -4.29 5.98 10.70
N ASN A 76 -3.28 5.16 10.37
CA ASN A 76 -2.36 4.58 11.35
C ASN A 76 -1.04 5.35 11.50
N GLU A 77 -0.60 6.11 10.50
CA GLU A 77 0.58 6.98 10.58
C GLU A 77 0.30 8.27 11.40
N VAL A 78 -0.95 8.75 11.41
CA VAL A 78 -1.36 9.90 12.25
C VAL A 78 -1.40 9.52 13.73
N ALA A 79 -1.77 8.28 14.04
CA ALA A 79 -1.81 7.77 15.41
C ALA A 79 -0.41 7.68 16.06
N ASP A 80 0.66 7.50 15.28
CA ASP A 80 2.04 7.50 15.80
C ASP A 80 2.56 8.91 16.15
N ARG A 81 1.98 9.99 15.59
CA ARG A 81 2.42 11.38 15.85
C ARG A 81 1.78 12.03 17.07
N THR A 82 0.75 11.42 17.64
CA THR A 82 0.04 11.97 18.83
C THR A 82 0.53 11.36 20.16
N GLY A 83 1.59 10.55 20.12
CA GLY A 83 2.21 9.93 21.30
C GLY A 83 3.38 10.71 21.93
N GLY A 84 3.57 11.99 21.60
CA GLY A 84 4.69 12.77 22.12
C GLY A 84 4.49 14.27 21.94
N ASP A 85 3.71 14.88 22.82
CA ASP A 85 3.95 16.20 23.43
C ASP A 85 2.71 16.60 24.25
N ALA A 86 2.68 16.10 25.48
CA ALA A 86 1.83 16.63 26.53
C ALA A 86 2.50 16.30 27.88
N GLN A 87 3.53 17.06 28.25
CA GLN A 87 3.91 17.29 29.65
C GLN A 87 4.83 18.50 29.80
#